data_AF-A0A257JCY0-F1
#
_entry.id   AF-A0A257JCY0-F1
#
_cell.length_a   1.000
_cell.length_b   1.000
_cell.length_c   1.000
_cell.angle_alpha   90.00
_cell.angle_beta   90.00
_cell.angle_gamma   90.00
#
_symmetry.space_group_name_H-M   'P 1'
#
loop_
_entity.id
_entity.type
_entity.pdbx_description
1 polymer ?
#
loop_
_entity_poly.entity_id
_entity_poly.type
_entity_poly.pdbx_seq_one_letter_code
_entity_poly.pdbx_strand_id
1 'polypeptide(L)'
;AWQLVVVVTEANINKTADNLSAQYTRATVIMLVILVLFYLGYFAFLYVRSRRMSYVVAQPLEQLSGVVETMTRGGKDPEFSGSQVEEIDRFGMHLMDVHRKLSAAEVRSQAQEKLVAAALEKERQANETQRRFMRVMSHEIRTPLAVIDSSAQILERRAGSLEPTGVIERARKMRRSTGRIAGLLTRLVRLLDIDSGK
;
A
#
# COMPACT_ATOMS: atom_id res chain seq x y z
N ALA A 1 -31.74 -44.36 -104.01
CA ALA A 1 -31.56 -43.55 -102.78
C ALA A 1 -30.17 -42.94 -102.86
N TRP A 2 -30.06 -41.62 -102.94
CA TRP A 2 -28.76 -40.93 -103.04
C TRP A 2 -28.38 -40.42 -101.65
N GLN A 3 -27.34 -40.99 -101.06
CA GLN A 3 -26.73 -40.46 -99.83
C GLN A 3 -25.56 -39.57 -100.21
N LEU A 4 -25.69 -38.28 -99.92
CA LEU A 4 -24.67 -37.26 -100.12
C LEU A 4 -23.61 -37.41 -99.00
N VAL A 5 -22.50 -38.07 -99.31
CA VAL A 5 -21.33 -38.13 -98.42
C VAL A 5 -20.45 -36.92 -98.71
N VAL A 6 -20.49 -35.92 -97.83
CA VAL A 6 -19.60 -34.76 -97.90
C VAL A 6 -18.30 -35.12 -97.18
N VAL A 7 -17.24 -35.38 -97.95
CA VAL A 7 -15.88 -35.53 -97.42
C VAL A 7 -15.27 -34.13 -97.26
N VAL A 8 -15.31 -33.59 -96.05
CA VAL A 8 -14.57 -32.37 -95.71
C VAL A 8 -13.15 -32.77 -95.29
N THR A 9 -12.15 -32.03 -95.79
CA THR A 9 -10.74 -32.21 -95.44
C THR A 9 -10.51 -31.89 -93.96
N GLU A 10 -10.19 -32.90 -93.15
CA GLU A 10 -9.92 -32.79 -91.69
C GLU A 10 -8.93 -31.65 -91.35
N ALA A 11 -7.98 -31.36 -92.26
CA ALA A 11 -6.96 -30.34 -92.08
C ALA A 11 -7.50 -28.90 -91.92
N ASN A 12 -8.68 -28.57 -92.48
CA ASN A 12 -9.26 -27.22 -92.35
C ASN A 12 -10.16 -27.07 -91.11
N ILE A 13 -10.77 -28.17 -90.65
CA ILE A 13 -11.54 -28.19 -89.39
C ILE A 13 -10.57 -28.10 -88.21
N ASN A 14 -9.45 -28.85 -88.24
CA ASN A 14 -8.43 -28.80 -87.19
C ASN A 14 -7.77 -27.43 -87.05
N LYS A 15 -7.40 -26.72 -88.13
CA LYS A 15 -6.77 -25.39 -88.01
C LYS A 15 -7.65 -24.34 -87.31
N THR A 16 -8.97 -24.43 -87.47
CA THR A 16 -9.91 -23.52 -86.81
C THR A 16 -10.11 -23.91 -85.34
N ALA A 17 -10.15 -25.21 -85.03
CA ALA A 17 -10.22 -25.75 -83.67
C ALA A 17 -8.90 -25.52 -82.87
N ASP A 18 -7.75 -25.64 -83.53
CA ASP A 18 -6.42 -25.44 -82.96
C ASP A 18 -6.18 -23.98 -82.60
N ASN A 19 -6.60 -23.04 -83.47
CA ASN A 19 -6.48 -21.61 -83.19
C ASN A 19 -7.39 -21.14 -82.04
N LEU A 20 -8.60 -21.71 -81.91
CA LEU A 20 -9.52 -21.37 -80.82
C LEU A 20 -9.00 -21.89 -79.48
N SER A 21 -8.51 -23.13 -79.44
CA SER A 21 -7.89 -23.74 -78.25
C SER A 21 -6.62 -23.01 -77.82
N ALA A 22 -5.80 -22.56 -78.77
CA ALA A 22 -4.59 -21.75 -78.51
C ALA A 22 -4.90 -20.34 -77.97
N GLN A 23 -6.07 -19.77 -78.24
CA GLN A 23 -6.52 -18.51 -77.64
C GLN A 23 -6.97 -18.71 -76.18
N TYR A 24 -7.72 -19.79 -75.89
CA TYR A 24 -8.12 -20.12 -74.51
C TYR A 24 -6.92 -20.39 -73.60
N THR A 25 -5.89 -21.08 -74.08
CA THR A 25 -4.67 -21.35 -73.29
C THR A 25 -3.93 -20.07 -72.90
N ARG A 26 -3.82 -19.10 -73.83
CA ARG A 26 -3.16 -17.81 -73.54
C ARG A 26 -3.94 -16.98 -72.51
N ALA A 27 -5.27 -16.94 -72.63
CA ALA A 27 -6.12 -16.23 -71.68
C ALA A 27 -6.01 -16.81 -70.25
N THR A 28 -6.01 -18.14 -70.11
CA THR A 28 -5.87 -18.81 -68.82
C THR A 28 -4.51 -18.57 -68.18
N VAL A 29 -3.42 -18.60 -68.95
CA VAL A 29 -2.07 -18.31 -68.42
C VAL A 29 -1.96 -16.87 -67.94
N ILE A 30 -2.47 -15.90 -68.70
CA ILE A 30 -2.46 -14.48 -68.28
C ILE A 30 -3.26 -14.29 -66.98
N MET A 31 -4.45 -14.90 -66.89
CA MET A 31 -5.27 -14.87 -65.68
C MET A 31 -4.54 -15.46 -64.47
N LEU A 32 -3.84 -16.59 -64.65
CA LEU A 32 -3.08 -17.26 -63.59
C LEU A 32 -1.91 -16.39 -63.12
N VAL A 33 -1.16 -15.77 -64.05
CA VAL A 33 -0.06 -14.84 -63.70
C VAL A 33 -0.57 -13.63 -62.93
N ILE A 34 -1.65 -13.00 -63.39
CA ILE A 34 -2.27 -11.86 -62.68
C ILE A 34 -2.73 -12.28 -61.28
N LEU A 35 -3.36 -13.44 -61.15
CA LEU A 35 -3.82 -13.97 -59.86
C LEU A 35 -2.65 -14.21 -58.90
N VAL A 36 -1.57 -14.80 -59.37
CA VAL A 36 -0.35 -15.03 -58.57
C VAL A 36 0.27 -13.71 -58.13
N LEU A 37 0.40 -12.73 -59.04
CA LEU A 37 0.92 -11.40 -58.71
C LEU A 37 0.04 -10.68 -57.69
N PHE A 38 -1.28 -10.78 -57.84
CA PHE A 38 -2.24 -10.22 -56.89
C PHE A 38 -2.08 -10.84 -55.50
N TYR A 39 -2.02 -12.17 -55.41
CA TYR A 39 -1.80 -12.85 -54.14
C TYR A 39 -0.46 -12.48 -53.51
N LEU A 40 0.63 -12.42 -54.28
CA LEU A 40 1.93 -12.00 -53.77
C LEU A 40 1.90 -10.57 -53.20
N GLY A 41 1.25 -9.63 -53.90
CA GLY A 41 1.07 -8.27 -53.41
C GLY A 41 0.19 -8.21 -52.15
N TYR A 42 -0.90 -8.97 -52.12
CA TYR A 42 -1.79 -9.07 -50.96
C TYR A 42 -1.07 -9.64 -49.73
N PHE A 43 -0.31 -10.73 -49.90
CA PHE A 43 0.50 -11.30 -48.82
C PHE A 43 1.58 -10.34 -48.34
N ALA A 44 2.27 -9.64 -49.25
CA ALA A 44 3.26 -8.63 -48.87
C ALA A 44 2.62 -7.48 -48.08
N PHE A 45 1.44 -7.00 -48.50
CA PHE A 45 0.68 -5.99 -47.78
C PHE A 45 0.26 -6.47 -46.37
N LEU A 46 -0.30 -7.67 -46.26
CA LEU A 46 -0.67 -8.27 -44.97
C LEU A 46 0.54 -8.45 -44.06
N TYR A 47 1.68 -8.89 -44.61
CA TYR A 47 2.91 -9.09 -43.85
C TYR A 47 3.42 -7.79 -43.22
N VAL A 48 3.45 -6.70 -44.00
CA VAL A 48 3.86 -5.37 -43.51
C VAL A 48 2.87 -4.85 -42.47
N ARG A 49 1.56 -4.96 -42.74
CA ARG A 49 0.51 -4.48 -41.82
C ARG A 49 0.50 -5.27 -40.52
N SER A 50 0.66 -6.59 -40.58
CA SER A 50 0.76 -7.48 -39.42
C SER A 50 1.95 -7.10 -38.53
N ARG A 51 3.15 -6.92 -39.12
CA ARG A 51 4.34 -6.51 -38.37
C ARG A 51 4.20 -5.15 -37.69
N ARG A 52 3.58 -4.16 -38.34
CA ARG A 52 3.34 -2.85 -37.71
C ARG A 52 2.37 -2.93 -36.54
N MET A 53 1.28 -3.69 -36.66
CA MET A 53 0.29 -3.85 -35.59
C MET A 53 0.88 -4.56 -34.36
N SER A 54 1.78 -5.54 -34.55
CA SER A 54 2.49 -6.16 -33.43
C SER A 54 3.29 -5.15 -32.61
N TYR A 55 3.98 -4.20 -33.25
CA TYR A 55 4.75 -3.18 -32.52
C TYR A 55 3.86 -2.23 -31.72
N VAL A 56 2.72 -1.80 -32.26
CA VAL A 56 1.78 -0.87 -31.60
C VAL A 56 1.15 -1.47 -30.34
N VAL A 57 0.97 -2.80 -30.29
CA VAL A 57 0.37 -3.49 -29.14
C VAL A 57 1.41 -4.02 -28.17
N ALA A 58 2.51 -4.61 -28.66
CA ALA A 58 3.49 -5.27 -27.79
C ALA A 58 4.29 -4.28 -26.93
N GLN A 59 4.71 -3.16 -27.50
CA GLN A 59 5.57 -2.20 -26.79
C GLN A 59 4.86 -1.56 -25.58
N PRO A 60 3.60 -1.07 -25.67
CA PRO A 60 2.90 -0.54 -24.51
C PRO A 60 2.62 -1.61 -23.44
N LEU A 61 2.33 -2.86 -23.82
CA LEU A 61 2.11 -3.94 -22.86
C LEU A 61 3.38 -4.28 -22.08
N GLU A 62 4.54 -4.24 -22.73
CA GLU A 62 5.84 -4.42 -22.05
C GLU A 62 6.10 -3.29 -21.04
N GLN A 63 5.81 -2.03 -21.41
CA GLN A 63 5.89 -0.90 -20.48
C GLN A 63 4.98 -1.10 -19.26
N LEU A 64 3.74 -1.54 -19.48
CA LEU A 64 2.79 -1.80 -18.38
C LEU A 64 3.25 -2.92 -17.46
N SER A 65 3.86 -3.97 -18.00
CA SER A 65 4.46 -5.02 -17.19
C SER A 65 5.58 -4.47 -16.30
N GLY A 66 6.45 -3.60 -16.87
CA GLY A 66 7.51 -2.94 -16.11
C GLY A 66 6.97 -1.96 -15.05
N VAL A 67 5.88 -1.25 -15.36
CA VAL A 67 5.16 -0.40 -14.41
C VAL A 67 4.65 -1.22 -13.22
N VAL A 68 4.00 -2.36 -13.46
CA VAL A 68 3.52 -3.24 -12.36
C VAL A 68 4.68 -3.83 -11.56
N GLU A 69 5.78 -4.22 -12.21
CA GLU A 69 6.96 -4.75 -11.53
C GLU A 69 7.63 -3.70 -10.64
N THR A 70 7.72 -2.45 -11.10
CA THR A 70 8.27 -1.34 -10.32
C THR A 70 7.37 -0.96 -9.15
N MET A 71 6.04 -0.99 -9.33
CA MET A 71 5.06 -0.80 -8.24
C MET A 71 5.19 -1.87 -7.15
N THR A 72 5.38 -3.14 -7.53
CA THR A 72 5.47 -4.24 -6.55
C THR A 72 6.81 -4.31 -5.84
N ARG A 73 7.90 -3.87 -6.48
CA ARG A 73 9.24 -3.80 -5.85
C ARG A 73 9.46 -2.53 -5.01
N GLY A 74 8.51 -1.60 -4.98
CA GLY A 74 8.68 -0.31 -4.28
C GLY A 74 9.79 0.55 -4.87
N GLY A 75 9.99 0.46 -6.19
CA GLY A 75 11.01 1.22 -6.92
C GLY A 75 10.66 2.70 -7.10
N LYS A 76 11.38 3.36 -8.02
CA LYS A 76 11.05 4.74 -8.44
C LYS A 76 9.65 4.82 -9.04
N ASP A 77 9.09 6.03 -9.07
CA ASP A 77 7.80 6.32 -9.68
C ASP A 77 7.73 5.70 -11.10
N PRO A 78 6.73 4.87 -11.37
CA PRO A 78 6.57 4.24 -12.67
C PRO A 78 6.22 5.28 -13.74
N GLU A 79 6.86 5.19 -14.90
CA GLU A 79 6.57 6.04 -16.05
C GLU A 79 5.85 5.23 -17.14
N PHE A 80 4.72 5.74 -17.60
CA PHE A 80 3.99 5.20 -18.75
C PHE A 80 3.89 6.27 -19.83
N SER A 81 4.40 5.97 -21.03
CA SER A 81 4.50 6.94 -22.13
C SER A 81 3.25 7.03 -23.01
N GLY A 82 2.16 6.36 -22.60
CA GLY A 82 0.91 6.32 -23.36
C GLY A 82 0.88 5.24 -24.44
N SER A 83 -0.32 4.98 -24.97
CA SER A 83 -0.54 4.04 -26.09
C SER A 83 -1.42 4.65 -27.17
N GLN A 84 -1.18 4.26 -28.42
CA GLN A 84 -2.09 4.59 -29.53
C GLN A 84 -3.40 3.78 -29.47
N VAL A 85 -3.41 2.70 -28.70
CA VAL A 85 -4.59 1.88 -28.44
C VAL A 85 -5.30 2.46 -27.21
N GLU A 86 -6.51 2.98 -27.41
CA GLU A 86 -7.27 3.67 -26.37
C GLU A 86 -7.44 2.83 -25.10
N GLU A 87 -7.71 1.53 -25.25
CA GLU A 87 -7.90 0.61 -24.13
C GLU A 87 -6.63 0.43 -23.30
N ILE A 88 -5.48 0.35 -23.96
CA ILE A 88 -4.18 0.20 -23.29
C ILE A 88 -3.80 1.50 -22.60
N ASP A 89 -4.03 2.64 -23.26
CA ASP A 89 -3.76 3.95 -22.69
C ASP A 89 -4.59 4.21 -21.43
N ARG A 90 -5.90 3.92 -21.50
CA ARG A 90 -6.82 4.02 -20.36
C ARG A 90 -6.39 3.12 -19.20
N PHE A 91 -5.97 1.90 -19.47
CA PHE A 91 -5.49 0.98 -18.44
C PHE A 91 -4.18 1.46 -17.79
N GLY A 92 -3.23 1.95 -18.58
CA GLY A 92 -1.99 2.55 -18.08
C GLY A 92 -2.23 3.77 -17.19
N MET A 93 -3.12 4.68 -17.62
CA MET A 93 -3.52 5.82 -16.80
C MET A 93 -4.17 5.42 -15.47
N HIS A 94 -5.06 4.41 -15.48
CA HIS A 94 -5.64 3.89 -14.24
C HIS A 94 -4.61 3.28 -13.31
N LEU A 95 -3.64 2.51 -13.83
CA LEU A 95 -2.55 1.97 -13.03
C LEU A 95 -1.73 3.09 -12.37
N MET A 96 -1.39 4.14 -13.12
CA MET A 96 -0.67 5.30 -12.56
C MET A 96 -1.47 6.02 -11.46
N ASP A 97 -2.78 6.20 -11.62
CA ASP A 97 -3.64 6.81 -10.60
C ASP A 97 -3.71 5.96 -9.33
N VAL A 98 -3.85 4.64 -9.48
CA VAL A 98 -3.83 3.69 -8.36
C VAL A 98 -2.49 3.76 -7.62
N HIS A 99 -1.37 3.75 -8.34
CA HIS A 99 -0.06 3.87 -7.70
C HIS A 99 0.10 5.19 -6.93
N ARG A 100 -0.27 6.32 -7.52
CA ARG A 100 -0.20 7.62 -6.84
C ARG A 100 -1.03 7.63 -5.55
N LYS A 101 -2.24 7.07 -5.59
CA LYS A 101 -3.11 6.94 -4.41
C LYS A 101 -2.50 6.03 -3.34
N LEU A 102 -1.90 4.91 -3.75
CA LEU A 102 -1.25 3.97 -2.86
C LEU A 102 -0.03 4.60 -2.18
N SER A 103 0.87 5.23 -2.94
CA SER A 103 2.04 5.94 -2.40
C SER A 103 1.65 7.05 -1.42
N ALA A 104 0.61 7.83 -1.76
CA ALA A 104 0.08 8.85 -0.85
C ALA A 104 -0.59 8.27 0.40
N ALA A 105 -1.19 7.08 0.32
CA ALA A 105 -1.74 6.39 1.49
C ALA A 105 -0.62 5.82 2.38
N GLU A 106 0.43 5.29 1.79
CA GLU A 106 1.60 4.76 2.52
C GLU A 106 2.30 5.86 3.33
N VAL A 107 2.58 7.01 2.72
CA VAL A 107 3.18 8.16 3.43
C VAL A 107 2.29 8.61 4.61
N ARG A 108 0.97 8.63 4.42
CA ARG A 108 0.02 8.96 5.50
C ARG A 108 0.03 7.92 6.61
N SER A 109 0.08 6.64 6.27
CA SER A 109 0.16 5.54 7.25
C SER A 109 1.43 5.65 8.08
N GLN A 110 2.59 5.85 7.45
CA GLN A 110 3.87 6.01 8.14
C GLN A 110 3.88 7.23 9.07
N ALA A 111 3.28 8.35 8.63
CA ALA A 111 3.14 9.54 9.48
C ALA A 111 2.25 9.26 10.70
N GLN A 112 1.14 8.55 10.50
CA GLN A 112 0.22 8.17 11.57
C GLN A 112 0.87 7.20 12.58
N GLU A 113 1.63 6.21 12.10
CA GLU A 113 2.40 5.30 12.96
C GLU A 113 3.39 6.06 13.85
N LYS A 114 4.12 7.04 13.29
CA LYS A 114 5.05 7.88 14.06
C LYS A 114 4.33 8.71 15.14
N LEU A 115 3.17 9.27 14.81
CA LEU A 115 2.37 10.03 15.78
C LEU A 115 1.85 9.14 16.90
N VAL A 116 1.34 7.95 16.58
CA VAL A 116 0.86 6.98 17.57
C VAL A 116 2.01 6.50 18.46
N ALA A 117 3.17 6.19 17.87
CA ALA A 117 4.37 5.81 18.63
C ALA A 117 4.81 6.92 19.61
N ALA A 118 4.81 8.18 19.16
CA ALA A 118 5.15 9.31 20.02
C ALA A 118 4.12 9.52 21.14
N ALA A 119 2.83 9.36 20.86
CA ALA A 119 1.77 9.46 21.86
C ALA A 119 1.89 8.34 22.91
N LEU A 120 2.14 7.11 22.48
CA LEU A 120 2.35 5.97 23.37
C LEU A 120 3.56 6.17 24.28
N GLU A 121 4.67 6.70 23.74
CA GLU A 121 5.86 7.00 24.53
C GLU A 121 5.59 8.07 25.58
N LYS A 122 4.85 9.12 25.22
CA LYS A 122 4.41 10.16 26.18
C LYS A 122 3.53 9.57 27.29
N GLU A 123 2.60 8.70 26.94
CA GLU A 123 1.74 8.00 27.91
C GLU A 123 2.58 7.13 28.86
N ARG A 124 3.54 6.36 28.32
CA ARG A 124 4.45 5.54 29.12
C ARG A 124 5.25 6.37 30.11
N GLN A 125 5.85 7.47 29.66
CA GLN A 125 6.61 8.37 30.52
C GLN A 125 5.75 8.99 31.63
N ALA A 126 4.50 9.38 31.32
CA ALA A 126 3.56 9.86 32.32
C ALA A 126 3.22 8.76 33.34
N ASN A 127 2.94 7.54 32.88
CA ASN A 127 2.62 6.40 33.75
C ASN A 127 3.81 6.03 34.66
N GLU A 128 5.03 6.01 34.13
CA GLU A 128 6.25 5.77 34.90
C GLU A 128 6.47 6.85 35.96
N THR A 129 6.24 8.12 35.61
CA THR A 129 6.32 9.25 36.53
C THR A 129 5.29 9.10 37.65
N GLN A 130 4.05 8.77 37.32
CA GLN A 130 2.99 8.50 38.29
C GLN A 130 3.35 7.35 39.22
N ARG A 131 3.84 6.22 38.69
CA ARG A 131 4.29 5.06 39.49
C ARG A 131 5.42 5.42 40.44
N ARG A 132 6.42 6.17 39.94
CA ARG A 132 7.55 6.65 40.75
C ARG A 132 7.05 7.56 41.86
N PHE A 133 6.16 8.49 41.54
CA PHE A 133 5.56 9.39 42.51
C PHE A 133 4.78 8.63 43.59
N MET A 134 3.94 7.66 43.23
CA MET A 134 3.21 6.83 44.20
C MET A 134 4.14 6.06 45.13
N ARG A 135 5.26 5.54 44.61
CA ARG A 135 6.29 4.88 45.42
C ARG A 135 6.92 5.83 46.44
N VAL A 136 7.28 7.05 46.02
CA VAL A 136 7.87 8.07 46.90
C VAL A 136 6.86 8.51 47.96
N MET A 137 5.61 8.81 47.57
CA MET A 137 4.55 9.19 48.51
C MET A 137 4.28 8.12 49.55
N SER A 138 4.26 6.85 49.16
CA SER A 138 4.07 5.72 50.07
C SER A 138 5.17 5.67 51.14
N HIS A 139 6.42 5.92 50.73
CA HIS A 139 7.56 5.98 51.66
C HIS A 139 7.45 7.18 52.61
N GLU A 140 7.19 8.38 52.08
CA GLU A 140 7.05 9.62 52.84
C GLU A 140 5.89 9.60 53.85
N ILE A 141 4.83 8.84 53.57
CA ILE A 141 3.70 8.64 54.50
C ILE A 141 4.03 7.56 55.55
N ARG A 142 4.75 6.50 55.18
CA ARG A 142 5.12 5.40 56.10
C ARG A 142 5.96 5.87 57.26
N THR A 143 6.95 6.74 57.02
CA THR A 143 7.84 7.23 58.09
C THR A 143 7.11 7.95 59.23
N PRO A 144 6.28 8.99 59.02
CA PRO A 144 5.54 9.64 60.09
C PRO A 144 4.49 8.72 60.73
N LEU A 145 3.89 7.79 59.98
CA LEU A 145 3.01 6.76 60.55
C LEU A 145 3.75 5.85 61.54
N ALA A 146 4.95 5.38 61.19
CA ALA A 146 5.79 4.58 62.09
C ALA A 146 6.16 5.35 63.38
N VAL A 147 6.37 6.67 63.28
CA VAL A 147 6.62 7.52 64.45
C VAL A 147 5.37 7.65 65.34
N ILE A 148 4.18 7.76 64.74
CA ILE A 148 2.91 7.79 65.49
C ILE A 148 2.72 6.46 66.21
N ASP A 149 2.82 5.36 65.48
CA ASP A 149 2.65 4.00 65.98
C ASP A 149 3.62 3.70 67.14
N SER A 150 4.91 3.97 66.96
CA SER A 150 5.92 3.83 68.03
C SER A 150 5.61 4.69 69.25
N SER A 151 5.10 5.91 69.06
CA SER A 151 4.75 6.80 70.17
C SER A 151 3.53 6.28 70.94
N ALA A 152 2.53 5.75 70.23
CA ALA A 152 1.33 5.14 70.79
C ALA A 152 1.65 3.84 71.54
N GLN A 153 2.45 2.96 70.95
CA GLN A 153 2.84 1.68 71.56
C GLN A 153 3.57 1.87 72.90
N ILE A 154 4.38 2.92 73.04
CA ILE A 154 5.06 3.18 74.30
C ILE A 154 4.12 3.82 75.33
N LEU A 155 3.16 4.65 74.91
CA LEU A 155 2.10 5.13 75.80
C LEU A 155 1.29 3.96 76.36
N GLU A 156 0.94 2.99 75.52
CA GLU A 156 0.23 1.77 75.91
C GLU A 156 1.05 0.91 76.89
N ARG A 157 2.31 0.60 76.55
CA ARG A 157 3.16 -0.28 77.37
C ARG A 157 3.60 0.32 78.71
N ARG A 158 3.70 1.65 78.81
CA ARG A 158 4.23 2.35 79.99
C ARG A 158 3.22 3.28 80.65
N ALA A 159 1.92 3.12 80.35
CA ALA A 159 0.85 4.01 80.82
C ALA A 159 0.88 4.26 82.34
N GLY A 160 1.15 3.22 83.13
CA GLY A 160 1.19 3.32 84.60
C GLY A 160 2.52 3.80 85.21
N SER A 161 3.59 3.95 84.41
CA SER A 161 4.93 4.35 84.88
C SER A 161 5.52 5.55 84.15
N LEU A 162 4.73 6.20 83.30
CA LEU A 162 5.11 7.41 82.58
C LEU A 162 4.76 8.64 83.42
N GLU A 163 5.77 9.48 83.66
CA GLU A 163 5.57 10.82 84.18
C GLU A 163 4.65 11.64 83.25
N PRO A 164 3.83 12.57 83.77
CA PRO A 164 2.94 13.41 82.97
C PRO A 164 3.66 14.16 81.83
N THR A 165 4.91 14.56 82.06
CA THR A 165 5.77 15.19 81.06
C THR A 165 6.08 14.27 79.87
N GLY A 166 6.30 12.97 80.11
CA GLY A 166 6.55 11.97 79.07
C GLY A 166 5.32 11.67 78.22
N VAL A 167 4.12 11.73 78.80
CA VAL A 167 2.85 11.61 78.06
C VAL A 167 2.68 12.79 77.09
N ILE A 168 2.90 14.01 77.57
CA ILE A 168 2.80 15.24 76.77
C ILE A 168 3.81 15.24 75.61
N GLU A 169 5.05 14.81 75.85
CA GLU A 169 6.09 14.76 74.81
C GLU A 169 5.69 13.84 73.66
N ARG A 170 5.17 12.64 73.98
CA ARG A 170 4.71 11.65 73.00
C ARG A 170 3.49 12.14 72.24
N ALA A 171 2.51 12.74 72.92
CA ALA A 171 1.36 13.37 72.30
C ALA A 171 1.78 14.48 71.32
N ARG A 172 2.77 15.31 71.70
CA ARG A 172 3.35 16.32 70.80
C ARG A 172 4.06 15.69 69.61
N LYS A 173 4.79 14.59 69.79
CA LYS A 173 5.46 13.87 68.69
C LYS A 173 4.46 13.32 67.68
N MET A 174 3.37 12.71 68.15
CA MET A 174 2.26 12.26 67.30
C MET A 174 1.61 13.43 66.56
N ARG A 175 1.25 14.53 67.24
CA ARG A 175 0.67 15.72 66.60
C ARG A 175 1.57 16.31 65.51
N ARG A 176 2.89 16.37 65.74
CA ARG A 176 3.85 16.83 64.71
C ARG A 176 3.87 15.90 63.49
N SER A 177 3.84 14.59 63.70
CA SER A 177 3.78 13.62 62.60
C SER A 177 2.46 13.70 61.82
N THR A 178 1.31 13.85 62.50
CA THR A 178 0.02 14.09 61.85
C THR A 178 0.02 15.38 61.02
N GLY A 179 0.60 16.46 61.55
CA GLY A 179 0.78 17.71 60.81
C GLY A 179 1.69 17.56 59.58
N ARG A 180 2.75 16.74 59.67
CA ARG A 180 3.60 16.37 58.53
C ARG A 180 2.81 15.64 57.44
N ILE A 181 2.00 14.64 57.80
CA ILE A 181 1.16 13.90 56.86
C ILE A 181 0.15 14.84 56.20
N ALA A 182 -0.55 15.68 56.98
CA ALA A 182 -1.49 16.65 56.44
C ALA A 182 -0.82 17.60 55.44
N GLY A 183 0.37 18.12 55.76
CA GLY A 183 1.13 18.98 54.84
C GLY A 183 1.64 18.28 53.58
N LEU A 184 1.91 16.96 53.63
CA LEU A 184 2.20 16.16 52.43
C LEU A 184 0.95 15.99 51.56
N LEU A 185 -0.20 15.71 52.17
CA LEU A 185 -1.49 15.52 51.50
C LEU A 185 -1.95 16.81 50.80
N THR A 186 -1.84 17.96 51.47
CA THR A 186 -2.13 19.28 50.88
C THR A 186 -1.24 19.58 49.67
N ARG A 187 0.05 19.18 49.71
CA ARG A 187 0.95 19.33 48.56
C ARG A 187 0.57 18.42 47.40
N LEU A 188 0.08 17.22 47.71
CA LEU A 188 -0.41 16.22 46.76
C LEU A 188 -1.62 16.74 45.96
N VAL A 189 -2.63 17.27 46.67
CA VAL A 189 -3.84 17.83 46.06
C VAL A 189 -3.51 18.99 45.12
N ARG A 190 -2.63 19.91 45.56
CA ARG A 190 -2.18 21.02 44.70
C ARG A 190 -1.49 20.55 43.42
N LEU A 191 -0.74 19.46 43.48
CA LEU A 191 -0.02 18.93 42.33
C LEU A 191 -0.98 18.33 41.29
N LEU A 192 -2.06 17.68 41.75
CA LEU A 192 -3.12 17.12 40.88
C LEU A 192 -4.02 18.21 40.27
N ASP A 193 -4.32 19.28 41.01
CA ASP A 193 -5.08 20.43 40.50
C ASP A 193 -4.32 21.17 39.39
N ILE A 194 -3.00 21.26 39.48
CA ILE A 194 -2.15 21.90 38.46
C ILE A 194 -2.11 21.08 37.16
N ASP A 195 -2.16 19.75 37.25
CA ASP A 195 -2.12 18.85 36.09
C ASP A 195 -3.49 18.72 35.40
N SER A 196 -4.59 19.00 36.13
CA SER A 196 -5.98 18.96 35.62
C SER A 196 -6.45 20.27 34.96
N GLY A 197 -5.66 21.35 35.08
CA GLY A 197 -6.00 22.70 34.60
C GLY A 197 -5.37 23.10 33.25
N LYS A 198 -4.80 22.15 32.50
CA LYS A 198 -4.31 22.32 31.13
C LYS A 198 -4.98 21.32 30.20
#